data_AF-A0A254RZW7-F1
#
_entry.id   AF-A0A254RZW7-F1
#
_cell.length_a   1.000
_cell.length_b   1.000
_cell.length_c   1.000
_cell.angle_alpha   90.00
_cell.angle_beta   90.00
_cell.angle_gamma   90.00
#
_symmetry.space_group_name_H-M   'P 1'
#
loop_
_entity.id
_entity.type
_entity.pdbx_description
1 polymer ?
#
loop_
_entity_poly.entity_id
_entity_poly.type
_entity_poly.pdbx_seq_one_letter_code
_entity_poly.pdbx_strand_id
1 'polypeptide(L)'
;MVSSLGSEKLRDIVLSVCDNLGTPAAQIVKFENLMWYSKELDVDAIKTFCEDNDTSMIARNAMVWFVYKYASLHRIDYKDASRIKNAFKTPQKVIQKGLVRGIKG
;
A
#
# COMPACT_ATOMS: atom_id res chain seq x y z
N MET A 1 2.07 -13.34 -13.01
CA MET A 1 2.86 -12.09 -13.08
C MET A 1 4.30 -12.53 -13.02
N VAL A 2 5.15 -12.17 -14.00
CA VAL A 2 6.57 -12.52 -13.94
C VAL A 2 7.20 -11.55 -12.93
N SER A 3 7.39 -11.99 -11.69
CA SER A 3 8.25 -11.29 -10.74
C SER A 3 9.65 -11.31 -11.32
N SER A 4 10.22 -10.14 -11.56
CA SER A 4 11.63 -10.08 -11.95
C SER A 4 12.47 -10.56 -10.76
N LEU A 5 13.58 -11.25 -11.04
CA LEU A 5 14.55 -11.62 -9.99
C LEU A 5 14.97 -10.39 -9.16
N GLY A 6 15.02 -9.21 -9.78
CA GLY A 6 15.30 -7.94 -9.10
C GLY A 6 14.21 -7.55 -8.09
N SER A 7 12.93 -7.66 -8.45
CA SER A 7 11.82 -7.35 -7.53
C SER A 7 11.74 -8.33 -6.36
N GLU A 8 12.06 -9.60 -6.56
CA GLU A 8 12.10 -10.60 -5.49
C GLU A 8 13.24 -10.29 -4.51
N LYS A 9 14.45 -10.02 -5.01
CA LYS A 9 15.58 -9.63 -4.16
C LYS A 9 15.31 -8.33 -3.40
N LEU A 10 14.70 -7.35 -4.05
CA LEU A 10 14.34 -6.09 -3.39
C LEU A 10 13.32 -6.32 -2.28
N ARG A 11 12.32 -7.18 -2.51
CA ARG A 11 11.34 -7.56 -1.50
C ARG A 11 12.02 -8.16 -0.27
N ASP A 12 12.93 -9.11 -0.46
CA ASP A 12 13.64 -9.76 0.64
C ASP A 12 14.51 -8.78 1.45
N ILE A 13 15.21 -7.85 0.77
CA ILE A 13 15.99 -6.79 1.43
C ILE A 13 15.06 -5.87 2.23
N VAL A 14 13.95 -5.43 1.65
CA VAL A 14 12.99 -4.55 2.31
C VAL A 14 12.41 -5.21 3.55
N LEU A 15 11.99 -6.48 3.46
CA LEU A 15 11.49 -7.22 4.61
C LEU A 15 12.56 -7.31 5.71
N SER A 16 13.77 -7.75 5.37
CA SER A 16 14.85 -7.90 6.35
C SER A 16 15.23 -6.58 7.03
N VAL A 17 15.40 -5.50 6.28
CA VAL A 17 15.84 -4.21 6.85
C VAL A 17 14.72 -3.54 7.64
N CYS A 18 13.52 -3.45 7.06
CA CYS A 18 12.42 -2.71 7.68
C CYS A 18 11.86 -3.41 8.92
N ASP A 19 11.82 -4.75 8.92
CA ASP A 19 11.35 -5.52 10.07
C ASP A 19 12.34 -5.48 11.24
N ASN A 20 13.64 -5.36 10.96
CA ASN A 20 14.67 -5.17 11.98
C ASN A 20 14.63 -3.78 12.64
N LEU A 21 14.26 -2.73 11.88
CA LEU A 21 14.22 -1.35 12.40
C LEU A 21 13.00 -1.10 13.28
N GLY A 22 11.84 -1.67 12.94
CA GLY A 22 10.61 -1.54 13.75
C GLY A 22 10.07 -0.11 13.90
N THR A 23 10.56 0.87 13.14
CA THR A 23 10.10 2.27 13.24
C THR A 23 8.92 2.56 12.30
N PRO A 24 8.07 3.56 12.58
CA PRO A 24 7.00 3.95 11.66
C PRO A 24 7.51 4.34 10.26
N ALA A 25 8.68 4.98 10.18
CA ALA A 25 9.31 5.30 8.89
C ALA A 25 9.70 4.05 8.12
N ALA A 26 10.29 3.06 8.80
CA ALA A 26 10.65 1.78 8.20
C ALA A 26 9.41 1.02 7.69
N GLN A 27 8.31 1.04 8.45
CA GLN A 27 7.04 0.42 8.05
C GLN A 27 6.43 1.09 6.81
N ILE A 28 6.45 2.43 6.73
CA ILE A 28 5.99 3.15 5.54
C ILE A 28 6.81 2.76 4.30
N VAL A 29 8.13 2.73 4.42
CA VAL A 29 9.03 2.32 3.31
C VAL A 29 8.74 0.89 2.89
N LYS A 30 8.50 -0.02 3.84
CA LYS A 30 8.10 -1.41 3.58
C LYS A 30 6.82 -1.47 2.75
N PHE A 31 5.74 -0.85 3.23
CA PHE A 31 4.46 -0.86 2.52
C PHE A 31 4.55 -0.24 1.12
N GLU A 32 5.26 0.87 0.96
CA GLU A 32 5.45 1.53 -0.34
C GLU A 32 6.16 0.62 -1.34
N ASN A 33 7.24 -0.05 -0.92
CA ASN A 33 7.98 -0.98 -1.78
C ASN A 33 7.17 -2.23 -2.11
N LEU A 34 6.47 -2.82 -1.14
CA LEU A 34 5.63 -4.00 -1.37
C LEU A 34 4.50 -3.70 -2.36
N MET A 35 3.83 -2.56 -2.21
CA MET A 35 2.82 -2.10 -3.16
C MET A 35 3.44 -1.88 -4.55
N TRP A 36 4.60 -1.23 -4.64
CA TRP A 36 5.13 -0.81 -5.93
C TRP A 36 5.79 -1.94 -6.72
N TYR A 37 6.58 -2.78 -6.07
CA TYR A 37 7.40 -3.81 -6.72
C TYR A 37 6.79 -5.20 -6.66
N SER A 38 6.05 -5.51 -5.58
CA SER A 38 5.41 -6.83 -5.41
C SER A 38 3.92 -6.81 -5.76
N LYS A 39 3.34 -5.63 -5.99
CA LYS A 39 1.88 -5.43 -6.19
C LYS A 39 1.04 -6.00 -5.04
N GLU A 40 1.64 -6.10 -3.87
CA GLU A 40 1.00 -6.56 -2.64
C GLU A 40 0.39 -5.35 -1.92
N LEU A 41 -0.93 -5.33 -1.81
CA LEU A 41 -1.66 -4.33 -1.03
C LEU A 41 -2.34 -5.03 0.15
N ASP A 42 -1.72 -4.96 1.32
CA ASP A 42 -2.32 -5.45 2.56
C ASP A 42 -3.06 -4.31 3.28
N VAL A 43 -4.34 -4.16 2.96
CA VAL A 43 -5.17 -3.09 3.53
C VAL A 43 -5.34 -3.25 5.04
N ASP A 44 -5.36 -4.48 5.55
CA ASP A 44 -5.56 -4.75 6.98
C ASP A 44 -4.30 -4.40 7.77
N ALA A 45 -3.11 -4.77 7.28
CA ALA A 45 -1.83 -4.38 7.88
C ALA A 45 -1.64 -2.85 7.88
N ILE A 46 -1.97 -2.18 6.78
CA ILE A 46 -1.88 -0.72 6.68
C ILE A 46 -2.87 -0.06 7.65
N LYS A 47 -4.07 -0.62 7.80
CA LYS A 47 -5.07 -0.13 8.76
C LYS A 47 -4.55 -0.26 10.19
N THR A 48 -4.02 -1.42 10.57
CA THR A 48 -3.41 -1.63 11.90
C THR A 48 -2.29 -0.64 12.16
N PHE A 49 -1.40 -0.42 11.20
CA PHE A 49 -0.35 0.60 11.29
C PHE A 49 -0.92 2.02 11.53
N CYS A 50 -2.01 2.38 10.85
CA CYS A 50 -2.64 3.69 10.99
C CYS A 50 -3.41 3.86 12.31
N GLU A 51 -3.90 2.77 12.90
CA GLU A 51 -4.65 2.77 14.16
C GLU A 51 -3.74 2.68 15.39
N ASP A 52 -2.47 2.28 15.20
CA ASP A 52 -1.46 2.23 16.26
C ASP A 52 -1.24 3.62 16.90
N ASN A 53 -1.29 3.67 18.23
CA ASN A 53 -1.12 4.88 19.03
C ASN A 53 0.27 5.50 18.89
N ASP A 54 1.29 4.70 18.58
CA ASP A 54 2.67 5.17 18.41
C ASP A 54 2.92 5.75 17.00
N THR A 55 1.99 5.53 16.07
CA THR A 55 2.07 6.11 14.72
C THR A 55 1.63 7.57 14.73
N SER A 56 2.56 8.49 14.49
CA SER A 56 2.27 9.92 14.39
C SER A 56 1.26 10.26 13.28
N MET A 57 0.53 11.36 13.44
CA MET A 57 -0.42 11.83 12.41
C MET A 57 0.24 12.07 11.04
N ILE A 58 1.51 12.51 11.02
CA ILE A 58 2.28 12.69 9.77
C ILE A 58 2.51 11.35 9.08
N ALA A 59 2.91 10.32 9.85
CA ALA A 59 3.12 8.96 9.34
C ALA A 59 1.82 8.36 8.78
N ARG A 60 0.69 8.53 9.49
CA ARG A 60 -0.64 8.11 9.02
C ARG A 60 -1.01 8.79 7.69
N ASN A 61 -0.85 10.11 7.62
CA ASN A 61 -1.15 10.88 6.41
C ASN A 61 -0.27 10.48 5.22
N ALA A 62 1.02 10.24 5.45
CA ALA A 62 1.93 9.76 4.42
C ALA A 62 1.51 8.37 3.91
N MET A 63 1.20 7.44 4.82
CA MET A 63 0.79 6.10 4.46
C MET A 63 -0.50 6.09 3.62
N VAL A 64 -1.49 6.84 4.08
CA VAL A 64 -2.75 7.04 3.36
C VAL A 64 -2.50 7.64 1.96
N TRP A 65 -1.60 8.61 1.83
CA TRP A 65 -1.21 9.18 0.53
C TRP A 65 -0.59 8.14 -0.41
N PHE A 66 0.26 7.23 0.08
CA PHE A 66 0.80 6.14 -0.73
C PHE A 66 -0.28 5.18 -1.22
N VAL A 67 -1.26 4.84 -0.38
CA VAL A 67 -2.43 4.03 -0.78
C VAL A 67 -3.22 4.74 -1.87
N TYR A 68 -3.50 6.04 -1.72
CA TYR A 68 -4.16 6.84 -2.75
C TYR A 68 -3.39 6.82 -4.08
N LYS A 69 -2.07 7.03 -4.02
CA LYS A 69 -1.19 7.03 -5.19
C LYS A 69 -1.22 5.67 -5.88
N TYR A 70 -1.08 4.58 -5.12
CA TYR A 70 -1.16 3.22 -5.65
C TYR A 70 -2.51 2.95 -6.34
N ALA A 71 -3.62 3.25 -5.67
CA ALA A 71 -4.98 3.10 -6.20
C ALA A 71 -5.28 3.95 -7.43
N SER A 72 -4.63 5.11 -7.54
CA SER A 72 -4.77 5.96 -8.71
C SER A 72 -3.97 5.49 -9.92
N LEU A 73 -2.98 4.60 -9.73
CA LEU A 73 -2.01 4.20 -10.75
C LEU A 73 -2.19 2.73 -11.18
N HIS A 74 -2.54 1.86 -10.27
CA HIS A 74 -2.62 0.42 -10.48
C HIS A 74 -4.06 -0.07 -10.55
N ARG A 75 -4.25 -1.23 -11.19
CA ARG A 75 -5.51 -1.96 -11.12
C ARG A 75 -5.69 -2.44 -9.68
N ILE A 76 -6.84 -2.11 -9.10
CA ILE A 76 -7.28 -2.64 -7.81
C ILE A 76 -8.58 -3.39 -8.06
N ASP A 77 -8.78 -4.51 -7.37
CA ASP A 77 -10.04 -5.25 -7.45
C ASP A 77 -11.17 -4.56 -6.65
N TYR A 78 -12.40 -5.01 -6.85
CA TYR A 78 -13.55 -4.42 -6.15
C TYR A 78 -13.52 -4.63 -4.63
N LYS A 79 -12.89 -5.70 -4.15
CA LYS A 79 -12.82 -6.05 -2.73
C LYS A 79 -11.88 -5.11 -2.00
N ASP A 80 -10.67 -4.94 -2.51
CA ASP A 80 -9.67 -4.02 -1.98
C ASP A 80 -10.10 -2.57 -2.16
N ALA A 81 -10.75 -2.23 -3.28
CA ALA A 81 -11.36 -0.92 -3.46
C ALA A 81 -12.37 -0.58 -2.34
N SER A 82 -13.24 -1.53 -1.99
CA SER A 82 -14.21 -1.36 -0.89
C SER A 82 -13.51 -1.23 0.47
N ARG A 83 -12.50 -2.06 0.72
CA ARG A 83 -11.71 -2.02 1.95
C ARG A 83 -10.96 -0.70 2.12
N ILE A 84 -10.27 -0.22 1.09
CA ILE A 84 -9.56 1.08 1.07
C ILE A 84 -10.54 2.22 1.36
N LYS A 85 -11.70 2.22 0.70
CA LYS A 85 -12.75 3.24 0.91
C LYS A 85 -13.15 3.31 2.38
N ASN A 86 -13.41 2.16 3.00
CA ASN A 86 -13.91 2.07 4.36
C ASN A 86 -12.81 2.39 5.38
N ALA A 87 -11.59 1.92 5.15
CA ALA A 87 -10.47 2.13 6.06
C ALA A 87 -9.96 3.58 6.07
N PHE A 88 -9.87 4.22 4.90
CA PHE A 88 -9.16 5.51 4.78
C PHE A 88 -10.06 6.69 4.35
N LYS A 89 -11.39 6.49 4.35
CA LYS A 89 -12.40 7.48 3.91
C LYS A 89 -12.07 8.09 2.54
N THR A 90 -11.51 7.27 1.67
CA THR A 90 -10.97 7.65 0.36
C THR A 90 -12.07 8.10 -0.60
N PRO A 91 -11.93 9.28 -1.29
CA PRO A 91 -12.93 9.72 -2.25
C PRO A 91 -13.13 8.70 -3.38
N GLN A 92 -14.40 8.35 -3.63
CA GLN A 92 -14.80 7.34 -4.61
C GLN A 92 -14.18 7.56 -6.00
N LYS A 93 -13.98 8.82 -6.42
CA LYS A 93 -13.39 9.19 -7.72
C LYS A 93 -11.95 8.69 -7.88
N VAL A 94 -11.17 8.60 -6.81
CA VAL A 94 -9.78 8.10 -6.86
C VAL A 94 -9.77 6.59 -7.08
N ILE A 95 -10.63 5.88 -6.35
CA ILE A 95 -10.78 4.41 -6.43
C ILE A 95 -11.33 4.00 -7.80
N GLN A 96 -12.31 4.74 -8.34
CA GLN A 96 -12.90 4.49 -9.66
C GLN A 96 -11.86 4.53 -10.79
N LYS A 97 -10.84 5.39 -10.71
CA LYS A 97 -9.77 5.43 -11.72
C LYS A 97 -8.96 4.12 -11.75
N GLY A 98 -8.64 3.55 -10.59
CA GLY A 98 -7.95 2.25 -10.49
C GLY A 98 -8.80 1.09 -10.99
N LEU A 99 -10.11 1.10 -10.68
CA LEU A 99 -11.06 0.07 -11.15
C LEU A 99 -11.26 0.10 -12.67
N VAL A 100 -11.43 1.29 -13.28
CA VAL A 100 -11.68 1.45 -14.73
C VAL A 100 -10.49 0.97 -15.57
N ARG A 101 -9.25 1.10 -15.08
CA ARG A 101 -8.07 0.56 -15.77
C ARG A 101 -8.06 -0.96 -15.86
N GLY A 102 -8.81 -1.65 -15.01
CA GLY A 102 -8.94 -3.11 -15.05
C GLY A 102 -9.91 -3.66 -16.10
N ILE A 103 -10.71 -2.80 -16.75
CA ILE A 103 -11.76 -3.21 -17.71
C ILE A 103 -11.28 -3.16 -19.17
N LYS A 104 -10.12 -2.53 -19.45
CA LYS A 104 -9.53 -2.43 -20.80
C LYS A 104 -8.38 -3.42 -21.06
N GLY A 105 -8.34 -4.54 -20.35
CA GLY A 105 -7.33 -5.60 -20.53
C GLY A 105 -7.97 -6.85 -21.13
#